data_AF-A0A8T4FZH3-F1
#
_entry.id   AF-A0A8T4FZH3-F1
#
_cell.length_a   1.000
_cell.length_b   1.000
_cell.length_c   1.000
_cell.angle_alpha   90.00
_cell.angle_beta   90.00
_cell.angle_gamma   90.00
#
_symmetry.space_group_name_H-M   'P 1'
#
loop_
_entity.id
_entity.type
_entity.pdbx_description
1 polymer ?
#
loop_
_entity_poly.entity_id
_entity_poly.type
_entity_poly.pdbx_seq_one_letter_code
_entity_poly.pdbx_strand_id
1 'polypeptide(L)'
;MDKLYSNVEKTLGVYIDNLCGSLHIGTTRGTMFLVHKDKKYPIISSKTVLPLIDIFYKSHSLEFMSFWRENGKNMYGYAKFAVSRIKVLEEKGDYLVLAVEPHGYMIRANVYVIIILWTVPGFKKTLFRLLEEEKDWESEDNCGIIDSSYLLP
;
A
#
# COMPACT_ATOMS: atom_id res chain seq x y z
N MET A 1 -2.75 -20.18 19.42
CA MET A 1 -1.74 -19.26 18.84
C MET A 1 -2.53 -18.16 18.16
N ASP A 2 -2.38 -16.91 18.60
CA ASP A 2 -3.29 -15.82 18.21
C ASP A 2 -3.18 -15.49 16.72
N LYS A 3 -4.32 -15.38 16.03
CA LYS A 3 -4.43 -15.12 14.59
C LYS A 3 -3.65 -13.87 14.13
N LEU A 4 -3.55 -12.87 15.00
CA LEU A 4 -2.76 -11.66 14.78
C LEU A 4 -1.27 -11.96 14.57
N TYR A 5 -0.67 -12.81 15.42
CA TYR A 5 0.75 -13.18 15.31
C TYR A 5 1.02 -13.91 13.99
N SER A 6 0.11 -14.81 13.59
CA SER A 6 0.21 -15.53 12.31
C SER A 6 0.18 -14.60 11.09
N ASN A 7 -0.65 -13.55 11.10
CA ASN A 7 -0.71 -12.60 9.98
C ASN A 7 0.50 -11.66 9.92
N VAL A 8 1.04 -11.26 11.08
CA VAL A 8 2.28 -10.49 11.16
C VAL A 8 3.45 -11.30 10.60
N GLU A 9 3.60 -12.56 11.01
CA GLU A 9 4.65 -13.46 10.51
C GLU A 9 4.55 -13.67 9.00
N LYS A 10 3.34 -13.89 8.49
CA LYS A 10 3.09 -14.00 7.05
C LYS A 10 3.50 -12.71 6.32
N THR A 11 3.13 -11.54 6.86
CA THR A 11 3.49 -10.24 6.27
C THR A 11 5.00 -10.00 6.31
N LEU A 12 5.68 -10.39 7.40
CA LEU A 12 7.13 -10.32 7.49
C LEU A 12 7.82 -11.24 6.48
N GLY A 13 7.28 -12.45 6.25
CA GLY A 13 7.76 -13.34 5.20
C GLY A 13 7.71 -12.68 3.82
N VAL A 14 6.56 -12.09 3.47
CA VAL A 14 6.41 -11.33 2.20
C VAL A 14 7.37 -10.15 2.12
N TYR A 15 7.62 -9.45 3.24
CA TYR A 15 8.56 -8.34 3.28
C TYR A 15 9.99 -8.79 2.97
N ILE A 16 10.44 -9.89 3.58
CA ILE A 16 11.76 -10.47 3.31
C ILE A 16 11.86 -10.94 1.86
N ASP A 17 10.83 -11.59 1.33
CA ASP A 17 10.79 -12.02 -0.08
C ASP A 17 10.90 -10.82 -1.03
N ASN A 18 10.25 -9.69 -0.70
CA ASN A 18 10.31 -8.46 -1.49
C ASN A 18 11.70 -7.80 -1.44
N LEU A 19 12.37 -7.82 -0.29
CA LEU A 19 13.75 -7.33 -0.17
C LEU A 19 14.72 -8.12 -1.06
N CYS A 20 14.46 -9.40 -1.31
CA CYS A 20 15.34 -10.27 -2.09
C CYS A 20 14.95 -10.39 -3.57
N GLY A 21 13.67 -10.24 -3.90
CA GLY A 21 13.14 -10.63 -5.22
C GLY A 21 12.33 -9.57 -5.96
N SER A 22 12.29 -8.33 -5.45
CA SER A 22 11.48 -7.24 -6.01
C SER A 22 12.31 -5.99 -6.21
N LEU A 23 11.82 -5.07 -7.05
CA LEU A 23 12.43 -3.75 -7.20
C LEU A 23 11.95 -2.84 -6.05
N HIS A 24 12.87 -2.39 -5.19
CA HIS A 24 12.55 -1.37 -4.17
C HIS A 24 12.45 0.00 -4.83
N ILE A 25 11.24 0.55 -4.89
CA ILE A 25 10.98 1.88 -5.47
C ILE A 25 11.41 2.98 -4.49
N GLY A 26 11.24 2.73 -3.20
CA GLY A 26 11.74 3.57 -2.12
C GLY A 26 10.88 3.51 -0.86
N THR A 27 11.29 4.31 0.12
CA THR A 27 10.62 4.44 1.41
C THR A 27 10.10 5.87 1.57
N THR A 28 8.86 6.01 2.03
CA THR A 28 8.18 7.31 2.19
C THR A 28 7.39 7.32 3.48
N ARG A 29 7.05 8.50 4.02
CA ARG A 29 6.07 8.58 5.12
C ARG A 29 4.68 8.69 4.52
N GLY A 30 3.67 8.05 5.11
CA GLY A 30 2.35 8.16 4.54
C GLY A 30 1.22 7.56 5.33
N THR A 31 0.03 7.66 4.76
CA THR A 31 -1.18 7.00 5.25
C THR A 31 -1.92 6.34 4.10
N MET A 32 -2.69 5.32 4.42
CA MET A 32 -3.50 4.58 3.47
C MET A 32 -4.86 4.30 4.09
N PHE A 33 -5.91 4.56 3.33
CA PHE A 33 -7.29 4.36 3.75
C PHE A 33 -8.07 3.57 2.71
N LEU A 34 -8.82 2.58 3.17
CA LEU A 34 -9.92 1.98 2.42
C LEU A 34 -11.14 2.89 2.54
N VAL A 35 -11.82 3.14 1.43
CA VAL A 35 -13.03 3.95 1.41
C VAL A 35 -14.22 3.13 0.92
N HIS A 36 -15.28 3.12 1.71
CA HIS A 36 -16.51 2.37 1.45
C HIS A 36 -17.72 3.16 1.95
N LYS A 37 -18.67 3.47 1.06
CA LYS A 37 -19.91 4.23 1.37
C LYS A 37 -19.62 5.50 2.20
N ASP A 38 -18.73 6.34 1.69
CA ASP A 38 -18.28 7.62 2.29
C ASP A 38 -17.57 7.52 3.66
N LYS A 39 -17.27 6.30 4.11
CA LYS A 39 -16.47 6.06 5.32
C LYS A 39 -15.05 5.66 4.97
N LYS A 40 -14.09 6.18 5.74
CA LYS A 40 -12.66 5.87 5.62
C LYS A 40 -12.23 4.93 6.74
N TYR A 41 -11.60 3.82 6.38
CA TYR A 41 -11.05 2.83 7.29
C TYR A 41 -9.53 2.80 7.12
N PRO A 42 -8.75 2.99 8.19
CA PRO A 42 -7.29 3.03 8.08
C PRO A 42 -6.74 1.64 7.70
N ILE A 43 -5.76 1.62 6.81
CA ILE A 43 -4.92 0.45 6.49
C ILE A 43 -3.52 0.68 7.07
N ILE A 44 -2.94 1.86 6.80
CA ILE A 44 -1.69 2.34 7.37
C ILE A 44 -1.96 3.74 7.88
N SER A 45 -1.85 3.96 9.19
CA SER A 45 -2.13 5.26 9.80
C SER A 45 -1.50 5.34 11.19
N SER A 46 -1.31 6.56 11.68
CA SER A 46 -0.85 6.80 13.04
C SER A 46 -1.26 8.20 13.46
N LYS A 47 -1.71 8.35 14.71
CA LYS A 47 -2.08 9.65 15.28
C LYS A 47 -0.88 10.53 15.65
N THR A 48 0.31 9.95 15.83
CA THR A 48 1.48 10.66 16.37
C THR A 48 2.49 11.01 15.28
N VAL A 49 3.01 9.98 14.60
CA VAL A 49 4.03 10.11 13.56
C VAL A 49 3.63 9.23 12.39
N LEU A 50 3.61 9.81 11.20
CA LEU A 50 3.28 9.10 9.96
C LEU A 50 4.19 7.88 9.78
N PRO A 51 3.61 6.67 9.59
CA PRO A 51 4.38 5.45 9.38
C PRO A 51 5.29 5.55 8.14
N LEU A 52 6.45 4.90 8.20
CA LEU A 52 7.26 4.64 7.02
C LEU A 52 6.60 3.53 6.20
N ILE A 53 6.51 3.73 4.90
CA ILE A 53 5.93 2.82 3.94
C ILE A 53 7.03 2.48 2.93
N ASP A 54 7.44 1.22 2.91
CA ASP A 54 8.27 0.67 1.86
C ASP A 54 7.40 0.28 0.68
N ILE A 55 7.86 0.64 -0.52
CA ILE A 55 7.13 0.43 -1.76
C ILE A 55 8.00 -0.41 -2.68
N PHE A 56 7.48 -1.57 -3.05
CA PHE A 56 8.12 -2.52 -3.94
C PHE A 56 7.32 -2.68 -5.22
N TYR A 57 8.01 -2.95 -6.32
CA TYR A 57 7.42 -3.36 -7.57
C TYR A 57 7.79 -4.81 -7.88
N LYS A 58 6.78 -5.63 -8.19
CA LYS A 58 6.93 -7.04 -8.59
C LYS A 58 5.76 -7.45 -9.47
N SER A 59 6.04 -8.05 -10.62
CA SER A 59 5.03 -8.65 -11.50
C SER A 59 3.83 -7.71 -11.75
N HIS A 60 4.08 -6.51 -12.28
CA HIS A 60 3.04 -5.52 -12.62
C HIS A 60 2.21 -5.03 -11.42
N SER A 61 2.72 -5.22 -10.19
CA SER A 61 2.06 -4.81 -8.95
C SER A 61 2.96 -3.89 -8.12
N LEU A 62 2.35 -2.93 -7.44
CA LEU A 62 2.97 -2.20 -6.33
C LEU A 62 2.53 -2.80 -4.99
N GLU A 63 3.51 -3.10 -4.16
CA GLU A 63 3.33 -3.61 -2.80
C GLU A 63 3.76 -2.54 -1.79
N PHE A 64 2.85 -2.17 -0.91
CA PHE A 64 3.02 -1.17 0.15
C PHE A 64 3.09 -1.89 1.48
N MET A 65 4.20 -1.72 2.19
CA MET A 65 4.45 -2.41 3.46
C MET A 65 4.85 -1.41 4.54
N SER A 66 4.27 -1.54 5.73
CA SER A 66 4.59 -0.67 6.85
C SER A 66 4.51 -1.42 8.17
N PHE A 67 5.44 -1.11 9.07
CA PHE A 67 5.45 -1.59 10.45
C PHE A 67 5.69 -0.39 11.36
N TRP A 68 4.86 -0.21 12.38
CA TRP A 68 4.98 0.92 13.30
C TRP A 68 4.45 0.56 14.68
N ARG A 69 4.53 1.52 15.62
CA ARG A 69 3.97 1.37 16.97
C ARG A 69 2.92 2.44 17.20
N GLU A 70 1.75 2.04 17.69
CA GLU A 70 0.68 2.96 18.08
C GLU A 70 0.09 2.52 19.43
N ASN A 71 -0.02 3.46 20.38
CA ASN A 71 -0.58 3.21 21.72
C ASN A 71 0.02 1.98 22.42
N GLY A 72 1.34 1.79 22.30
CA GLY A 72 2.05 0.66 22.91
C GLY A 72 1.90 -0.68 22.17
N LYS A 73 1.14 -0.74 21.06
CA LYS A 73 0.95 -1.94 20.24
C LYS A 73 1.81 -1.89 18.99
N ASN A 74 2.31 -3.05 18.59
CA ASN A 74 2.97 -3.23 17.30
C ASN A 74 1.89 -3.34 16.22
N MET A 75 2.05 -2.57 15.15
CA MET A 75 1.11 -2.46 14.05
C MET A 75 1.81 -2.81 12.74
N TYR A 76 1.05 -3.34 11.80
CA TYR A 76 1.50 -3.57 10.43
C TYR A 76 0.38 -3.24 9.43
N GLY A 77 0.79 -2.97 8.20
CA GLY A 77 -0.07 -2.87 7.04
C GLY A 77 0.64 -3.37 5.80
N TYR A 78 -0.08 -4.16 5.02
CA TYR A 78 0.31 -4.69 3.73
C TYR A 78 -0.80 -4.45 2.73
N ALA A 79 -0.45 -3.90 1.57
CA ALA A 79 -1.37 -3.81 0.46
C ALA A 79 -0.66 -4.09 -0.86
N LYS A 80 -1.32 -4.81 -1.76
CA LYS A 80 -0.82 -5.14 -3.10
C LYS A 80 -1.85 -4.73 -4.15
N PHE A 81 -1.43 -3.87 -5.06
CA PHE A 81 -2.29 -3.32 -6.10
C PHE A 81 -1.65 -3.45 -7.47
N ALA A 82 -2.45 -3.77 -8.49
CA ALA A 82 -2.03 -3.72 -9.88
C ALA A 82 -1.66 -2.27 -10.25
N VAL A 83 -0.54 -2.08 -10.94
CA VAL A 83 -0.05 -0.73 -11.28
C VAL A 83 -1.05 0.03 -12.16
N SER A 84 -1.66 -0.65 -13.14
CA SER A 84 -2.67 -0.09 -14.06
C SER A 84 -3.91 0.50 -13.36
N ARG A 85 -4.19 0.05 -12.13
CA ARG A 85 -5.33 0.48 -11.30
C ARG A 85 -4.99 1.64 -10.35
N ILE A 86 -3.75 2.13 -10.36
CA ILE A 86 -3.30 3.25 -9.53
C ILE A 86 -3.31 4.53 -10.37
N LYS A 87 -3.99 5.57 -9.87
CA LYS A 87 -4.07 6.89 -10.48
C LYS A 87 -3.47 7.94 -9.55
N VAL A 88 -2.76 8.90 -10.12
CA VAL A 88 -2.32 10.10 -9.39
C VAL A 88 -3.50 11.07 -9.34
N LEU A 89 -3.94 11.44 -8.13
CA LEU A 89 -5.00 12.43 -7.93
C LEU A 89 -4.46 13.84 -7.70
N GLU A 90 -3.36 13.95 -6.94
CA GLU A 90 -2.78 15.25 -6.59
C GLU A 90 -1.27 15.12 -6.41
N GLU A 91 -0.54 16.13 -6.88
CA GLU A 91 0.89 16.27 -6.66
C GLU A 91 1.22 17.71 -6.24
N LYS A 92 1.89 17.90 -5.09
CA LYS A 92 2.28 19.22 -4.61
C LYS A 92 3.56 19.19 -3.78
N GLY A 93 4.67 19.75 -4.27
CA GLY A 93 5.95 19.75 -3.54
C GLY A 93 6.39 18.30 -3.24
N ASP A 94 6.52 17.94 -1.97
CA ASP A 94 6.87 16.57 -1.55
C ASP A 94 5.65 15.67 -1.32
N TYR A 95 4.44 16.21 -1.49
CA TYR A 95 3.18 15.52 -1.27
C TYR A 95 2.66 14.86 -2.55
N LEU A 96 2.09 13.66 -2.41
CA LEU A 96 1.49 12.85 -3.49
C LEU A 96 0.26 12.11 -2.98
N VAL A 97 -0.86 12.22 -3.72
CA VAL A 97 -2.09 11.47 -3.46
C VAL A 97 -2.34 10.50 -4.61
N LEU A 98 -2.47 9.22 -4.27
CA LEU A 98 -2.85 8.16 -5.19
C LEU A 98 -4.25 7.64 -4.86
N ALA A 99 -4.99 7.29 -5.89
CA ALA A 99 -6.20 6.49 -5.78
C ALA A 99 -5.98 5.13 -6.43
N VAL A 100 -6.56 4.10 -5.84
CA VAL A 100 -6.57 2.75 -6.40
C VAL A 100 -8.01 2.37 -6.69
N GLU A 101 -8.28 2.10 -7.96
CA GLU A 101 -9.58 1.63 -8.43
C GLU A 101 -9.85 0.21 -7.92
N PRO A 102 -11.13 -0.15 -7.68
CA PRO A 102 -11.48 -1.52 -7.28
C PRO A 102 -11.03 -2.54 -8.33
N HIS A 103 -10.25 -3.54 -7.91
CA HIS A 103 -9.82 -4.67 -8.74
C HIS A 103 -9.58 -5.91 -7.86
N GLY A 104 -9.56 -7.10 -8.47
CA GLY A 104 -9.36 -8.36 -7.74
C GLY A 104 -10.33 -8.53 -6.56
N TYR A 105 -9.80 -8.76 -5.35
CA TYR A 105 -10.62 -8.94 -4.15
C TYR A 105 -11.43 -7.69 -3.75
N MET A 106 -11.04 -6.49 -4.18
CA MET A 106 -11.73 -5.24 -3.84
C MET A 106 -13.07 -5.08 -4.57
N ILE A 107 -13.24 -5.71 -5.75
CA ILE A 107 -14.47 -5.61 -6.55
C ILE A 107 -15.68 -6.09 -5.75
N ARG A 108 -15.53 -7.21 -5.02
CA ARG A 108 -16.61 -7.79 -4.21
C ARG A 108 -17.08 -6.89 -3.08
N ALA A 109 -16.17 -6.07 -2.54
CA ALA A 109 -16.45 -5.15 -1.44
C ALA A 109 -16.88 -3.75 -1.94
N ASN A 110 -16.74 -3.46 -3.24
CA ASN A 110 -16.99 -2.14 -3.84
C ASN A 110 -16.24 -1.02 -3.09
N VAL A 111 -14.93 -1.19 -2.93
CA VAL A 111 -14.06 -0.28 -2.18
C VAL A 111 -12.96 0.29 -3.06
N TYR A 112 -12.62 1.55 -2.84
CA TYR A 112 -11.42 2.18 -3.41
C TYR A 112 -10.42 2.48 -2.30
N VAL A 113 -9.15 2.64 -2.66
CA VAL A 113 -8.09 2.97 -1.71
C VAL A 113 -7.52 4.35 -2.02
N ILE A 114 -7.31 5.15 -0.98
CA ILE A 114 -6.58 6.42 -1.06
C ILE A 114 -5.26 6.26 -0.33
N ILE A 115 -4.16 6.61 -1.00
CA ILE A 115 -2.80 6.57 -0.46
C ILE A 115 -2.27 8.00 -0.48
N ILE A 116 -1.75 8.45 0.66
CA ILE A 116 -1.21 9.80 0.84
C ILE A 116 0.24 9.66 1.26
N LEU A 117 1.17 10.19 0.46
CA LEU A 117 2.60 9.99 0.61
C LEU A 117 3.34 11.34 0.72
N TRP A 118 4.29 11.41 1.65
CA TRP A 118 5.29 12.46 1.81
C TRP A 118 6.63 11.93 1.32
N THR A 119 6.84 12.19 0.03
CA THR A 119 7.91 11.63 -0.78
C THR A 119 9.26 12.30 -0.54
N VAL A 120 10.33 11.62 -0.97
CA VAL A 120 11.70 12.15 -0.98
C VAL A 120 12.14 12.47 -2.42
N PRO A 121 13.18 13.30 -2.62
CA PRO A 121 13.68 13.62 -3.95
C PRO A 121 13.95 12.37 -4.80
N GLY A 122 13.52 12.38 -6.07
CA GLY A 122 13.69 11.28 -7.01
C GLY A 122 12.62 10.18 -6.94
N PHE A 123 11.94 10.00 -5.81
CA PHE A 123 10.90 8.97 -5.64
C PHE A 123 9.77 9.09 -6.68
N LYS A 124 9.21 10.30 -6.82
CA LYS A 124 8.10 10.55 -7.75
C LYS A 124 8.45 10.24 -9.20
N LYS A 125 9.67 10.57 -9.62
CA LYS A 125 10.15 10.28 -10.98
C LYS A 125 10.16 8.78 -11.26
N THR A 126 10.69 7.98 -10.33
CA THR A 126 10.70 6.52 -10.46
C THR A 126 9.28 5.96 -10.48
N LEU A 127 8.42 6.41 -9.55
CA LEU A 127 7.04 5.95 -9.47
C LEU A 127 6.24 6.30 -10.72
N PHE A 128 6.28 7.55 -11.20
CA PHE A 128 5.51 7.98 -12.36
C PHE A 128 5.94 7.30 -13.65
N ARG A 129 7.25 7.06 -13.81
CA ARG A 129 7.74 6.26 -14.94
C ARG A 129 7.11 4.86 -14.93
N LEU A 130 7.10 4.21 -13.77
CA LEU A 130 6.49 2.90 -13.62
C LEU A 130 4.99 2.91 -13.88
N LEU A 131 4.25 3.90 -13.35
CA LEU A 131 2.81 4.03 -13.57
C LEU A 131 2.48 4.18 -15.07
N GLU A 132 3.32 4.89 -15.83
CA GLU A 132 3.15 5.10 -17.27
C GLU A 132 3.51 3.84 -18.08
N GLU A 133 4.62 3.17 -17.74
CA GLU A 133 5.09 1.94 -18.41
C GLU A 133 4.09 0.79 -18.28
N GLU A 134 3.31 0.76 -17.19
CA GLU A 134 2.43 -0.35 -16.83
C GLU A 134 0.93 -0.04 -16.97
N LYS A 135 0.57 1.14 -17.49
CA LYS A 135 -0.82 1.64 -17.49
C LYS A 135 -1.80 0.74 -18.25
N ASP A 136 -1.31 0.05 -19.28
CA ASP A 136 -2.10 -0.77 -20.21
C ASP A 136 -2.05 -2.28 -19.86
N TRP A 137 -1.43 -2.64 -18.73
CA TRP A 137 -1.30 -4.05 -18.33
C TRP A 137 -2.56 -4.57 -17.60
N GLU A 138 -3.11 -5.68 -18.10
CA GLU A 138 -4.40 -6.23 -17.66
C GLU A 138 -4.32 -7.41 -16.67
N SER A 139 -3.17 -7.72 -16.06
CA SER A 139 -3.14 -8.86 -15.11
C SER A 139 -3.77 -8.51 -13.76
N GLU A 140 -4.99 -8.98 -13.54
CA GLU A 140 -5.76 -8.77 -12.29
C GLU A 140 -5.72 -9.94 -11.31
N ASP A 141 -5.24 -11.11 -11.76
CA ASP A 141 -5.21 -12.32 -10.94
C ASP A 141 -4.19 -12.16 -9.78
N ASN A 142 -4.69 -12.27 -8.54
CA ASN A 142 -3.93 -12.12 -7.29
C ASN A 142 -3.50 -10.68 -6.90
N CYS A 143 -4.29 -9.68 -7.27
CA CYS A 143 -4.14 -8.28 -6.84
C CYS A 143 -5.36 -7.80 -5.99
N GLY A 144 -5.27 -6.58 -5.44
CA GLY A 144 -6.28 -6.02 -4.55
C GLY A 144 -6.25 -6.63 -3.14
N ILE A 145 -5.06 -7.04 -2.69
CA ILE A 145 -4.86 -7.63 -1.35
C ILE A 145 -4.63 -6.51 -0.35
N ILE A 146 -5.33 -6.58 0.78
CA ILE A 146 -5.17 -5.65 1.91
C ILE A 146 -5.16 -6.48 3.20
N ASP A 147 -4.10 -6.37 3.98
CA ASP A 147 -3.95 -6.99 5.30
C ASP A 147 -3.40 -5.95 6.28
N SER A 148 -4.10 -5.69 7.37
CA SER A 148 -3.74 -4.63 8.31
C SER A 148 -4.23 -4.93 9.71
N SER A 149 -3.44 -4.51 10.70
CA SER A 149 -3.82 -4.55 12.11
C SER A 149 -5.13 -3.82 12.42
N TYR A 150 -5.58 -2.88 11.59
CA TYR A 150 -6.85 -2.17 11.76
C TYR A 150 -8.08 -2.92 11.22
N LEU A 151 -7.88 -3.92 10.36
CA LEU A 151 -8.95 -4.64 9.67
C LEU A 151 -9.16 -6.06 10.20
N LEU A 152 -8.43 -6.42 11.27
CA LEU A 152 -8.61 -7.70 11.95
C LEU A 152 -9.83 -7.64 12.88
N PRO A 153 -10.61 -8.74 12.97
CA PRO A 153 -11.76 -8.84 13.86
C PRO A 153 -11.37 -8.83 15.34
#